data_AF-A0A518VBG9-F1
#
_entry.id   AF-A0A518VBG9-F1
#
_cell.length_a   1.000
_cell.length_b   1.000
_cell.length_c   1.000
_cell.angle_alpha   90.00
_cell.angle_beta   90.00
_cell.angle_gamma   90.00
#
_symmetry.space_group_name_H-M   'P 1'
#
loop_
_entity.id
_entity.type
_entity.pdbx_description
1 polymer ?
#
loop_
_entity_poly.entity_id
_entity_poly.type
_entity_poly.pdbx_seq_one_letter_code
_entity_poly.pdbx_strand_id
1 'polypeptide(L)'
;MKSTVKCYQCKGDVQKVDAIIERYKTLKNEYNRYFHSDNCHRVYIQMMEEEKKWKSLYQYIKVEIFRYDTMQSLSKHCVSRLKGLRSGNYGVRKNTKVSLSKHGYPYEIIHMTFKVKKVDILNSFADKSKFSSEEHQVDYMMAIIQNYINDVYQRVKEREENDKKLKRFIVPQFDTEMNQFHKSEPYGPKSF
;
A
#
# COMPACT_ATOMS: atom_id res chain seq x y z
N MET A 1 -13.92 30.35 27.40
CA MET A 1 -13.14 29.13 27.74
C MET A 1 -12.79 28.40 26.46
N LYS A 2 -11.50 28.09 26.22
CA LYS A 2 -11.14 27.24 25.08
C LYS A 2 -11.54 25.80 25.42
N SER A 3 -12.48 25.23 24.66
CA SER A 3 -12.93 23.85 24.86
C SER A 3 -11.85 22.88 24.37
N THR A 4 -11.43 21.96 25.23
CA THR A 4 -10.47 20.91 24.91
C THR A 4 -11.17 19.58 24.67
N VAL A 5 -10.60 18.76 23.79
CA VAL A 5 -11.06 17.40 23.48
C VAL A 5 -9.85 16.46 23.41
N LYS A 6 -10.10 15.15 23.49
CA LYS A 6 -9.03 14.14 23.38
C LYS A 6 -8.75 13.81 21.91
N CYS A 7 -7.47 13.84 21.54
CA CYS A 7 -7.02 13.35 20.25
C CYS A 7 -7.28 11.84 20.12
N TYR A 8 -7.86 11.42 18.99
CA TYR A 8 -8.15 10.01 18.74
C TYR A 8 -6.87 9.17 18.58
N GLN A 9 -5.81 9.73 18.00
CA GLN A 9 -4.57 9.02 17.72
C GLN A 9 -3.66 8.88 18.96
N CYS A 10 -3.29 9.99 19.61
CA CYS A 10 -2.30 9.97 20.71
C CYS A 10 -2.92 10.01 22.11
N LYS A 11 -4.24 10.22 22.21
CA LYS A 11 -4.99 10.40 23.48
C LYS A 11 -4.61 11.64 24.29
N GLY A 12 -3.75 12.51 23.77
CA GLY A 12 -3.45 13.82 24.36
C GLY A 12 -4.58 14.83 24.19
N ASP A 13 -4.53 15.94 24.93
CA ASP A 13 -5.50 17.03 24.81
C ASP A 13 -5.21 17.93 23.60
N VAL A 14 -6.26 18.28 22.86
CA VAL A 14 -6.22 19.22 21.74
C VAL A 14 -7.29 20.29 21.93
N GLN A 15 -6.96 21.53 21.60
CA GLN A 15 -7.95 22.62 21.57
C GLN A 15 -8.92 22.35 20.44
N LYS A 16 -10.23 22.35 20.72
CA LYS A 16 -11.26 21.98 19.73
C LYS A 16 -11.24 22.88 18.50
N VAL A 17 -10.81 24.13 18.65
CA VAL A 17 -10.67 25.12 17.56
C VAL A 17 -9.51 24.83 16.61
N ASP A 18 -8.46 24.17 17.09
CA ASP A 18 -7.24 23.85 16.34
C ASP A 18 -7.21 22.39 15.87
N ALA A 19 -8.22 21.60 16.25
CA ALA A 19 -8.29 20.18 15.97
C ALA A 19 -8.75 19.92 14.53
N ILE A 20 -8.10 18.95 13.87
CA ILE A 20 -8.65 18.35 12.65
C ILE A 20 -9.81 17.44 13.06
N ILE A 21 -10.96 17.60 12.42
CA ILE A 21 -12.19 16.86 12.73
C ILE A 21 -12.50 15.90 11.60
N GLU A 22 -12.54 14.61 11.90
CA GLU A 22 -12.99 13.58 10.97
C GLU A 22 -14.30 12.97 11.48
N ARG A 23 -15.32 12.97 10.64
CA ARG A 23 -16.61 12.35 10.96
C ARG A 23 -16.50 10.85 10.75
N TYR A 24 -16.75 10.07 11.80
CA TYR A 24 -16.68 8.62 11.76
C TYR A 24 -18.06 8.01 11.97
N LYS A 25 -18.41 7.07 11.09
CA LYS A 25 -19.70 6.39 11.11
C LYS A 25 -19.50 4.88 11.30
N THR A 26 -20.28 4.32 12.23
CA THR A 26 -20.48 2.89 12.40
C THR A 26 -21.89 2.53 11.97
N LEU A 27 -22.22 1.23 11.99
CA LEU A 27 -23.60 0.78 11.74
C LEU A 27 -24.62 1.36 12.73
N LYS A 28 -24.19 1.72 13.95
CA LYS A 28 -25.08 2.15 15.04
C LYS A 28 -24.96 3.63 15.41
N ASN A 29 -23.75 4.19 15.30
CA ASN A 29 -23.41 5.52 15.81
C ASN A 29 -22.63 6.34 14.79
N GLU A 30 -22.79 7.66 14.87
CA GLU A 30 -22.00 8.66 14.15
C GLU A 30 -21.38 9.63 15.16
N TYR A 31 -20.08 9.85 15.09
CA TYR A 31 -19.39 10.77 16.00
C TYR A 31 -18.14 11.37 15.36
N ASN A 32 -17.72 12.52 15.89
CA ASN A 32 -16.52 13.21 15.45
C ASN A 32 -15.28 12.67 16.17
N ARG A 33 -14.23 12.38 15.40
CA ARG A 33 -12.88 12.13 15.88
C ARG A 33 -12.07 13.40 15.73
N TYR A 34 -11.35 13.76 16.79
CA TYR A 34 -10.53 14.96 16.83
C TYR A 34 -9.06 14.56 16.80
N PHE A 35 -8.24 15.33 16.10
CA PHE A 35 -6.80 15.06 15.95
C PHE A 35 -5.99 16.34 16.13
N HIS A 36 -4.77 16.23 16.64
CA HIS A 36 -3.80 17.31 16.51
C HIS A 36 -3.47 17.54 15.03
N SER A 37 -3.38 18.80 14.65
CA SER A 37 -3.15 19.27 13.28
C SER A 37 -1.72 19.08 12.79
N ASP A 38 -0.78 18.82 13.71
CA ASP A 38 0.64 18.67 13.45
C ASP A 38 0.99 17.39 12.65
N ASN A 39 0.59 16.23 13.16
CA ASN A 39 1.02 14.92 12.68
C ASN A 39 0.04 13.81 13.05
N CYS A 40 -0.78 13.97 14.08
CA CYS A 40 -1.68 12.91 14.55
C CYS A 40 -2.69 12.45 13.49
N HIS A 41 -3.25 13.39 12.71
CA HIS A 41 -4.18 13.04 11.62
C HIS A 41 -3.48 12.30 10.48
N ARG A 42 -2.30 12.77 10.07
CA ARG A 42 -1.49 12.12 9.02
C ARG A 42 -1.11 10.69 9.40
N VAL A 43 -0.63 10.47 10.63
CA VAL A 43 -0.26 9.14 11.12
C VAL A 43 -1.47 8.22 11.14
N TYR A 44 -2.64 8.71 11.57
CA TYR A 44 -3.88 7.95 11.55
C TYR A 44 -4.30 7.54 10.13
N ILE A 45 -4.25 8.47 9.16
CA ILE A 45 -4.56 8.17 7.75
C ILE A 45 -3.62 7.08 7.22
N GLN A 46 -2.30 7.22 7.44
CA GLN A 46 -1.32 6.23 7.01
C GLN A 46 -1.59 4.85 7.60
N MET A 47 -1.90 4.77 8.90
CA MET A 47 -2.27 3.52 9.57
C MET A 47 -3.53 2.90 8.95
N MET A 48 -4.55 3.71 8.65
CA MET A 48 -5.79 3.24 8.04
C MET A 48 -5.58 2.74 6.61
N GLU A 49 -4.73 3.40 5.83
CA GLU A 49 -4.34 2.93 4.49
C GLU A 49 -3.57 1.62 4.56
N GLU A 50 -2.63 1.50 5.50
CA GLU A 50 -1.86 0.27 5.71
C GLU A 50 -2.76 -0.90 6.11
N GLU A 51 -3.74 -0.67 7.00
CA GLU A 51 -4.74 -1.67 7.38
C GLU A 51 -5.61 -2.10 6.19
N LYS A 52 -6.00 -1.18 5.30
CA LYS A 52 -6.73 -1.52 4.06
C LYS A 52 -5.90 -2.43 3.16
N LYS A 53 -4.61 -2.11 2.98
CA LYS A 53 -3.68 -2.90 2.15
C LYS A 53 -3.44 -4.28 2.76
N TRP A 54 -3.28 -4.36 4.08
CA TRP A 54 -3.21 -5.61 4.81
C TRP A 54 -4.47 -6.48 4.63
N LYS A 55 -5.66 -5.90 4.82
CA LYS A 55 -6.94 -6.61 4.61
C LYS A 55 -7.09 -7.13 3.19
N SER A 56 -6.67 -6.35 2.20
CA SER A 56 -6.70 -6.77 0.79
C SER A 56 -5.80 -7.98 0.55
N LEU A 57 -4.57 -7.96 1.06
CA LEU A 57 -3.66 -9.12 0.99
C LEU A 57 -4.25 -10.33 1.73
N TYR A 58 -4.70 -10.15 2.97
CA TYR A 58 -5.30 -11.22 3.78
C TYR A 58 -6.46 -11.89 3.03
N GLN A 59 -7.39 -11.10 2.49
CA GLN A 59 -8.55 -11.61 1.78
C GLN A 59 -8.16 -12.34 0.49
N TYR A 60 -7.19 -11.81 -0.23
CA TYR A 60 -6.66 -12.44 -1.43
C TYR A 60 -6.07 -13.82 -1.10
N ILE A 61 -5.20 -13.93 -0.09
CA ILE A 61 -4.61 -15.22 0.30
C ILE A 61 -5.68 -16.21 0.76
N LYS A 62 -6.63 -15.75 1.58
CA LYS A 62 -7.74 -16.55 2.09
C LYS A 62 -8.56 -17.18 0.95
N VAL A 63 -9.00 -16.37 -0.02
CA VAL A 63 -9.95 -16.81 -1.05
C VAL A 63 -9.23 -17.37 -2.29
N GLU A 64 -8.22 -16.68 -2.79
CA GLU A 64 -7.62 -17.00 -4.08
C GLU A 64 -6.56 -18.10 -4.00
N ILE A 65 -5.92 -18.26 -2.84
CA ILE A 65 -4.87 -19.26 -2.63
C ILE A 65 -5.42 -20.46 -1.87
N PHE A 66 -5.94 -20.24 -0.66
CA PHE A 66 -6.45 -21.33 0.19
C PHE A 66 -7.88 -21.76 -0.13
N ARG A 67 -8.63 -20.95 -0.90
CA ARG A 67 -10.04 -21.23 -1.25
C ARG A 67 -10.95 -21.42 -0.04
N TYR A 68 -10.65 -20.69 1.03
CA TYR A 68 -11.45 -20.71 2.25
C TYR A 68 -12.76 -19.96 2.08
N ASP A 69 -13.78 -20.45 2.78
CA ASP A 69 -15.08 -19.80 2.87
C ASP A 69 -15.11 -18.65 3.90
N THR A 70 -16.30 -18.11 4.17
CA THR A 70 -16.48 -17.02 5.13
C THR A 70 -16.23 -17.42 6.58
N MET A 71 -16.39 -18.70 6.93
CA MET A 71 -16.25 -19.24 8.29
C MET A 71 -14.79 -19.58 8.63
N GLN A 72 -13.97 -19.88 7.64
CA GLN A 72 -12.56 -20.19 7.83
C GLN A 72 -11.69 -18.92 7.97
N SER A 73 -10.56 -19.02 8.65
CA SER A 73 -9.59 -17.93 8.80
C SER A 73 -8.19 -18.43 8.50
N LEU A 74 -7.29 -17.53 8.06
CA LEU A 74 -5.90 -17.91 7.87
C LEU A 74 -5.29 -18.30 9.23
N SER A 75 -4.50 -19.36 9.23
CA SER A 75 -3.78 -19.79 10.42
C SER A 75 -2.86 -18.67 10.96
N LYS A 76 -2.63 -18.70 12.28
CA LYS A 76 -1.73 -17.73 12.94
C LYS A 76 -0.33 -17.74 12.32
N HIS A 77 0.14 -18.93 11.90
CA HIS A 77 1.40 -19.10 11.18
C HIS A 77 1.40 -18.30 9.88
N CYS A 78 0.41 -18.52 9.01
CA CYS A 78 0.27 -17.76 7.76
C CYS A 78 0.28 -16.25 7.98
N VAL A 79 -0.53 -15.76 8.92
CA VAL A 79 -0.60 -14.33 9.26
C VAL A 79 0.76 -13.80 9.73
N SER A 80 1.44 -14.55 10.58
CA SER A 80 2.77 -14.19 11.10
C SER A 80 3.80 -14.08 9.97
N ARG A 81 3.83 -15.05 9.05
CA ARG A 81 4.76 -15.04 7.91
C ARG A 81 4.52 -13.84 6.98
N LEU A 82 3.26 -13.55 6.64
CA LEU A 82 2.90 -12.39 5.81
C LEU A 82 3.27 -11.05 6.47
N LYS A 83 3.00 -10.89 7.77
CA LYS A 83 3.42 -9.69 8.52
C LYS A 83 4.94 -9.60 8.68
N GLY A 84 5.63 -10.74 8.71
CA GLY A 84 7.09 -10.82 8.68
C GLY A 84 7.68 -10.18 7.42
N LEU A 85 7.12 -10.46 6.25
CA LEU A 85 7.56 -9.84 4.98
C LEU A 85 7.46 -8.30 5.02
N ARG A 86 6.43 -7.76 5.71
CA ARG A 86 6.24 -6.32 5.87
C ARG A 86 7.20 -5.69 6.88
N SER A 87 7.44 -6.40 7.98
CA SER A 87 8.25 -5.92 9.10
C SER A 87 9.75 -6.00 8.82
N GLY A 88 10.17 -6.83 7.86
CA GLY A 88 11.56 -7.03 7.49
C GLY A 88 12.25 -8.15 8.27
N ASN A 89 13.52 -8.38 7.95
CA ASN A 89 14.27 -9.49 8.49
C ASN A 89 14.90 -9.14 9.84
N TYR A 90 14.92 -10.14 10.72
CA TYR A 90 15.67 -10.11 11.98
C TYR A 90 16.72 -11.21 11.94
N GLY A 91 17.92 -10.89 12.39
CA GLY A 91 19.03 -11.82 12.58
C GLY A 91 19.38 -11.93 14.05
N VAL A 92 20.37 -12.76 14.35
CA VAL A 92 20.94 -12.88 15.70
C VAL A 92 22.39 -12.44 15.65
N ARG A 93 22.75 -11.44 16.45
CA ARG A 93 24.14 -11.04 16.69
C ARG A 93 24.40 -11.11 18.18
N LYS A 94 25.40 -11.89 18.60
CA LYS A 94 25.74 -12.10 20.01
C LYS A 94 24.51 -12.45 20.87
N ASN A 95 23.75 -13.48 20.48
CA ASN A 95 22.51 -13.92 21.15
C ASN A 95 21.38 -12.89 21.27
N THR A 96 21.45 -11.76 20.55
CA THR A 96 20.40 -10.73 20.55
C THR A 96 19.74 -10.64 19.18
N LYS A 97 18.41 -10.56 19.15
CA LYS A 97 17.64 -10.33 17.92
C LYS A 97 17.90 -8.91 17.42
N VAL A 98 18.54 -8.78 16.27
CA VAL A 98 18.82 -7.50 15.61
C VAL A 98 18.03 -7.41 14.31
N SER A 99 17.42 -6.25 14.05
CA SER A 99 16.82 -5.95 12.75
C SER A 99 17.93 -5.88 11.69
N LEU A 100 17.86 -6.74 10.67
CA LEU A 100 18.78 -6.78 9.53
C LEU A 100 18.38 -5.78 8.45
N SER A 101 17.07 -5.51 8.30
CA SER A 101 16.55 -4.40 7.50
C SER A 101 15.57 -3.59 8.33
N LYS A 102 15.72 -2.26 8.31
CA LYS A 102 14.84 -1.35 9.05
C LYS A 102 13.38 -1.38 8.55
N HIS A 103 13.17 -1.87 7.32
CA HIS A 103 11.86 -1.92 6.67
C HIS A 103 11.78 -3.18 5.81
N GLY A 104 10.67 -3.92 5.89
CA GLY A 104 10.31 -4.95 4.91
C GLY A 104 9.57 -4.34 3.72
N TYR A 105 8.91 -5.19 2.92
CA TYR A 105 8.21 -4.73 1.72
C TYR A 105 6.83 -4.14 2.05
N PRO A 106 6.40 -3.07 1.34
CA PRO A 106 5.02 -2.62 1.40
C PRO A 106 4.04 -3.74 1.07
N TYR A 107 2.85 -3.74 1.68
CA TYR A 107 1.85 -4.79 1.46
C TYR A 107 1.42 -4.89 -0.01
N GLU A 108 1.48 -3.81 -0.77
CA GLU A 108 1.19 -3.79 -2.20
C GLU A 108 2.18 -4.61 -3.00
N ILE A 109 3.48 -4.53 -2.65
CA ILE A 109 4.53 -5.32 -3.30
C ILE A 109 4.36 -6.79 -2.95
N ILE A 110 4.08 -7.10 -1.67
CA ILE A 110 3.79 -8.46 -1.23
C ILE A 110 2.59 -9.00 -2.01
N HIS A 111 1.47 -8.27 -2.03
CA HIS A 111 0.25 -8.65 -2.73
C HIS A 111 0.46 -8.81 -4.24
N MET A 112 1.22 -7.92 -4.88
CA MET A 112 1.55 -8.04 -6.30
C MET A 112 2.39 -9.28 -6.58
N THR A 113 3.36 -9.59 -5.72
CA THR A 113 4.17 -10.80 -5.85
C THR A 113 3.32 -12.05 -5.79
N PHE A 114 2.36 -12.11 -4.87
CA PHE A 114 1.37 -13.19 -4.81
C PHE A 114 0.53 -13.31 -6.06
N LYS A 115 0.06 -12.20 -6.63
CA LYS A 115 -0.71 -12.21 -7.88
C LYS A 115 0.11 -12.75 -9.05
N VAL A 116 1.36 -12.31 -9.18
CA VAL A 116 2.29 -12.79 -10.22
C VAL A 116 2.58 -14.28 -10.05
N LYS A 117 2.70 -14.75 -8.81
CA LYS A 117 3.05 -16.14 -8.47
C LYS A 117 1.87 -17.04 -8.13
N LYS A 118 0.63 -16.60 -8.38
CA LYS A 118 -0.59 -17.36 -8.08
C LYS A 118 -0.55 -18.75 -8.70
N VAL A 119 -0.23 -18.84 -10.00
CA VAL A 119 -0.21 -20.12 -10.73
C VAL A 119 0.84 -21.06 -10.17
N ASP A 120 2.06 -20.58 -9.94
CA ASP A 120 3.15 -21.38 -9.37
C ASP A 120 2.77 -21.93 -7.99
N ILE A 121 2.14 -21.11 -7.13
CA ILE A 121 1.66 -21.52 -5.81
C ILE A 121 0.56 -22.57 -5.94
N LEU A 122 -0.47 -22.32 -6.76
CA LEU A 122 -1.59 -23.26 -6.91
C LEU A 122 -1.15 -24.61 -7.49
N ASN A 123 -0.23 -24.59 -8.46
CA ASN A 123 0.36 -25.80 -9.02
C ASN A 123 1.14 -26.58 -7.96
N SER A 124 1.87 -25.87 -7.07
CA SER A 124 2.56 -26.54 -5.97
C SER A 124 1.58 -27.22 -5.01
N PHE A 125 0.42 -26.60 -4.74
CA PHE A 125 -0.61 -27.12 -3.83
C PHE A 125 -1.45 -28.24 -4.41
N ALA A 126 -1.44 -28.43 -5.74
CA ALA A 126 -2.23 -29.47 -6.41
C ALA A 126 -1.82 -30.88 -5.95
N ASP A 127 -0.52 -31.09 -5.70
CA ASP A 127 0.01 -32.33 -5.17
C ASP A 127 0.04 -32.32 -3.64
N LYS A 128 -1.06 -32.76 -3.03
CA LYS A 128 -1.21 -32.79 -1.58
C LYS A 128 -0.20 -33.71 -0.88
N SER A 129 0.35 -34.72 -1.57
CA SER A 129 1.28 -35.68 -0.96
C SER A 129 2.60 -35.04 -0.53
N LYS A 130 2.94 -33.88 -1.10
CA LYS A 130 4.15 -33.10 -0.76
C LYS A 130 4.05 -32.37 0.56
N PHE A 131 2.86 -32.27 1.15
CA PHE A 131 2.65 -31.47 2.35
C PHE A 131 2.16 -32.32 3.50
N SER A 132 2.89 -32.27 4.60
CA SER A 132 2.55 -32.89 5.87
C SER A 132 1.51 -32.10 6.67
N SER A 133 1.37 -30.80 6.39
CA SER A 133 0.42 -29.91 7.07
C SER A 133 0.18 -28.63 6.24
N GLU A 134 -0.86 -27.88 6.62
CA GLU A 134 -1.09 -26.53 6.08
C GLU A 134 0.07 -25.58 6.40
N GLU A 135 0.71 -25.73 7.57
CA GLU A 135 1.88 -24.91 7.90
C GLU A 135 3.03 -25.16 6.92
N HIS A 136 3.24 -26.43 6.51
CA HIS A 136 4.20 -26.76 5.46
C HIS A 136 3.81 -26.14 4.11
N GLN A 137 2.52 -26.12 3.76
CA GLN A 137 2.04 -25.40 2.55
C GLN A 137 2.33 -23.90 2.62
N VAL A 138 2.05 -23.28 3.78
CA VAL A 138 2.35 -21.87 4.03
C VAL A 138 3.84 -21.60 3.85
N ASP A 139 4.72 -22.40 4.45
CA ASP A 139 6.16 -22.18 4.35
C ASP A 139 6.69 -22.39 2.94
N TYR A 140 6.17 -23.37 2.20
CA TYR A 140 6.53 -23.56 0.80
C TYR A 140 6.09 -22.36 -0.07
N MET A 141 4.85 -21.91 0.11
CA MET A 141 4.34 -20.69 -0.54
C MET A 141 5.20 -19.47 -0.20
N MET A 142 5.63 -19.32 1.06
CA MET A 142 6.53 -18.25 1.48
C MET A 142 7.89 -18.33 0.80
N ALA A 143 8.43 -19.53 0.60
CA ALA A 143 9.69 -19.73 -0.13
C ALA A 143 9.58 -19.24 -1.58
N ILE A 144 8.47 -19.56 -2.27
CA ILE A 144 8.20 -19.01 -3.60
C ILE A 144 8.21 -17.48 -3.55
N ILE A 145 7.44 -16.87 -2.64
CA ILE A 145 7.34 -15.40 -2.56
C ILE A 145 8.70 -14.76 -2.26
N GLN A 146 9.46 -15.31 -1.32
CA GLN A 146 10.76 -14.78 -0.91
C GLN A 146 11.77 -14.78 -2.06
N ASN A 147 11.70 -15.77 -2.95
CA ASN A 147 12.59 -15.88 -4.11
C ASN A 147 12.31 -14.83 -5.19
N TYR A 148 11.08 -14.31 -5.29
CA TYR A 148 10.67 -13.42 -6.37
C TYR A 148 10.32 -11.99 -5.94
N ILE A 149 10.13 -11.74 -4.64
CA ILE A 149 9.68 -10.42 -4.15
C ILE A 149 10.68 -9.29 -4.48
N ASN A 150 11.97 -9.60 -4.54
CA ASN A 150 13.01 -8.67 -4.99
C ASN A 150 12.80 -8.25 -6.45
N ASP A 151 12.59 -9.22 -7.34
CA ASP A 151 12.43 -8.96 -8.77
C ASP A 151 11.16 -8.14 -9.03
N VAL A 152 10.07 -8.49 -8.35
CA VAL A 152 8.82 -7.73 -8.44
C VAL A 152 9.02 -6.31 -7.94
N TYR A 153 9.70 -6.13 -6.81
CA TYR A 153 10.00 -4.81 -6.27
C TYR A 153 10.82 -3.95 -7.25
N GLN A 154 11.88 -4.52 -7.85
CA GLN A 154 12.70 -3.79 -8.82
C GLN A 154 11.90 -3.40 -10.06
N ARG A 155 11.08 -4.30 -10.61
CA ARG A 155 10.22 -3.99 -11.76
C ARG A 155 9.23 -2.87 -11.49
N VAL A 156 8.64 -2.85 -10.29
CA VAL A 156 7.72 -1.76 -9.88
C VAL A 156 8.49 -0.45 -9.79
N LYS A 157 9.66 -0.45 -9.16
CA LYS A 157 10.51 0.73 -9.04
C LYS A 157 10.95 1.28 -10.40
N GLU A 158 11.42 0.42 -11.30
CA GLU A 158 11.81 0.78 -12.68
C GLU A 158 10.63 1.40 -13.44
N ARG A 159 9.43 0.84 -13.31
CA ARG A 159 8.21 1.40 -13.90
C ARG A 159 7.94 2.81 -13.37
N GLU A 160 7.95 3.00 -12.05
CA GLU A 160 7.71 4.32 -11.45
C GLU A 160 8.74 5.37 -11.89
N GLU A 161 10.01 4.97 -12.03
CA GLU A 161 11.06 5.85 -12.54
C GLU A 161 10.84 6.22 -14.00
N ASN A 162 10.43 5.26 -14.83
CA ASN A 162 10.11 5.49 -16.24
C ASN A 162 8.88 6.39 -16.40
N ASP A 163 7.83 6.19 -15.60
CA ASP A 163 6.63 7.03 -15.60
C ASP A 163 6.96 8.47 -15.19
N LYS A 164 7.85 8.65 -14.21
CA LYS A 164 8.35 9.98 -13.81
C LYS A 164 9.15 10.65 -14.93
N LYS A 165 9.99 9.89 -15.64
CA LYS A 165 10.73 10.41 -16.81
C LYS A 165 9.76 10.83 -17.90
N LEU A 166 8.81 9.97 -18.29
CA LEU A 166 7.81 10.27 -19.32
C LEU A 166 7.02 11.55 -19.01
N LYS A 167 6.57 11.72 -17.76
CA LYS A 167 5.88 12.95 -17.32
C LYS A 167 6.72 14.22 -17.44
N ARG A 168 8.05 14.12 -17.30
CA ARG A 168 8.95 15.27 -17.53
C ARG A 168 9.07 15.62 -19.02
N PHE A 169 9.01 14.63 -19.91
CA PHE A 169 9.09 14.85 -21.35
C PHE A 169 7.78 15.38 -21.97
N ILE A 170 6.62 15.05 -21.40
CA ILE A 170 5.31 15.49 -21.91
C ILE A 170 4.99 16.98 -21.61
N VAL A 171 5.75 17.66 -20.74
CA VAL A 171 5.41 19.01 -20.22
C VAL A 171 6.28 20.19 -20.75
N PRO A 172 6.99 20.11 -21.89
CA PRO A 172 7.32 21.38 -22.57
C PRO A 172 7.40 21.32 -24.12
N GLN A 173 6.49 20.63 -24.81
CA GLN A 173 6.50 20.64 -26.29
C GLN A 173 5.18 21.05 -26.97
N PHE A 174 4.07 21.20 -26.23
CA PHE A 174 2.79 21.59 -26.86
C PHE A 174 2.58 23.11 -27.03
N ASP A 175 3.44 23.96 -26.48
CA ASP A 175 3.24 25.42 -26.48
C ASP A 175 4.06 26.20 -27.54
N THR A 176 4.88 25.53 -28.36
CA THR A 176 5.84 26.26 -29.24
C THR A 176 5.38 26.44 -30.69
N GLU A 177 4.40 25.68 -31.19
CA GLU A 177 4.04 25.72 -32.62
C GLU A 177 2.86 26.64 -32.99
N MET A 178 2.09 27.15 -32.01
CA MET A 178 0.92 28.02 -32.28
C MET A 178 1.23 29.53 -32.34
N ASN A 179 2.50 29.95 -32.23
CA ASN A 179 2.87 31.38 -32.16
C ASN A 179 3.55 31.95 -33.41
N GLN A 180 3.61 31.20 -34.52
CA GLN A 180 4.26 31.66 -35.76
C GLN A 180 3.29 32.05 -36.90
N PHE A 181 1.97 31.97 -36.71
CA PHE A 181 0.99 32.26 -37.78
C PHE A 181 0.24 33.62 -37.69
N HIS A 182 0.60 34.51 -36.75
CA HIS A 182 -0.06 35.82 -36.59
C HIS A 182 0.86 37.03 -36.80
N LYS A 183 1.62 37.05 -37.91
CA LYS A 183 2.20 38.29 -38.44
C LYS A 183 2.15 38.32 -39.97
N SER A 184 0.98 38.62 -40.53
CA SER A 184 0.86 39.22 -41.87
C SER A 184 -0.41 40.08 -41.95
N GLU A 185 -0.19 41.36 -41.63
CA GLU A 185 -0.79 42.64 -42.05
C GLU A 185 -2.29 42.84 -42.41
N PRO A 186 -2.81 44.08 -42.20
CA PRO A 186 -4.23 44.40 -42.20
C PRO A 186 -4.75 44.83 -43.59
N TYR A 187 -5.89 44.29 -44.00
CA TYR A 187 -6.65 44.84 -45.13
C TYR A 187 -7.52 46.01 -44.64
N GLY A 188 -7.20 47.21 -45.11
CA GLY A 188 -8.04 48.41 -44.96
C GLY A 188 -9.34 48.33 -45.78
N PRO A 189 -10.39 49.08 -45.38
CA PRO A 189 -11.73 48.94 -45.94
C PRO A 189 -11.83 49.55 -47.35
N LYS A 190 -12.48 48.84 -48.28
CA LYS A 190 -12.98 49.41 -49.53
C LYS A 190 -14.34 50.06 -49.27
N SER A 191 -14.39 51.36 -49.49
CA SER A 191 -15.59 52.19 -49.54
C SER A 191 -16.52 51.82 -50.70
N PHE A 192 -17.82 51.86 -50.45
CA PHE A 192 -18.88 52.07 -51.44
C PHE A 192 -19.61 53.36 -51.09
#